data_AF-A0A9P7W5U6-F1
#
_entry.id   AF-A0A9P7W5U6-F1
#
_cell.length_a   1.000
_cell.length_b   1.000
_cell.length_c   1.000
_cell.angle_alpha   90.00
_cell.angle_beta   90.00
_cell.angle_gamma   90.00
#
_symmetry.space_group_name_H-M   'P 1'
#
loop_
_entity.id
_entity.type
_entity.pdbx_description
1 polymer ?
#
loop_
_entity_poly.entity_id
_entity_poly.type
_entity_poly.pdbx_seq_one_letter_code
_entity_poly.pdbx_strand_id
1 'polypeptide(L)'
;MTTPAASSSGPAVNRHAMTAIEKQRMQLDKLLKDPTKAAYVPPPPKEKTIRPAREMMKNVQGSSAGAGSGEFHVYKASRRREYERLKLLEETVQKETDEANFERRRREAEAVTAAKTAKNRAKRQKKKERSKTHGAPRTESPGKGGDDVANDVPIKKRRLVNGKELVFRKPGKDSDEDSDDTGPVPEREPQDVSQDVPLSLPQVLDGPKITIHEDD
;
A
#
# COMPACT_ATOMS: atom_id res chain seq x y z
N MET A 1 62.85 15.50 -37.33
CA MET A 1 62.07 15.99 -36.18
C MET A 1 60.75 15.24 -36.18
N THR A 2 60.61 14.29 -35.26
CA THR A 2 59.48 13.34 -35.21
C THR A 2 58.52 13.82 -34.12
N THR A 3 57.27 14.12 -34.48
CA THR A 3 56.22 14.51 -33.54
C THR A 3 55.60 13.25 -32.90
N PRO A 4 55.32 13.22 -31.58
CA PRO A 4 54.62 12.11 -30.98
C PRO A 4 53.11 12.21 -31.27
N ALA A 5 52.56 11.15 -31.86
CA ALA A 5 51.12 11.01 -32.11
C ALA A 5 50.36 11.01 -30.77
N ALA A 6 49.41 11.92 -30.62
CA ALA A 6 48.48 11.93 -29.49
C ALA A 6 47.56 10.69 -29.61
N SER A 7 47.77 9.72 -28.73
CA SER A 7 46.89 8.57 -28.58
C SER A 7 45.52 9.06 -28.09
N SER A 8 44.53 9.12 -28.98
CA SER A 8 43.13 9.33 -28.62
C SER A 8 42.60 8.08 -27.91
N SER A 9 42.91 7.93 -26.62
CA SER A 9 42.22 6.97 -25.77
C SER A 9 40.80 7.48 -25.56
N GLY A 10 39.86 7.00 -26.37
CA GLY A 10 38.44 7.18 -26.11
C GLY A 10 38.11 6.70 -24.69
N PRO A 11 37.08 7.26 -24.03
CA PRO A 11 36.77 6.93 -22.64
C PRO A 11 36.61 5.42 -22.52
N ALA A 12 37.36 4.82 -21.58
CA ALA A 12 37.30 3.39 -21.32
C ALA A 12 35.85 3.00 -21.07
N VAL A 13 35.32 2.12 -21.91
CA VAL A 13 33.96 1.60 -21.75
C VAL A 13 33.99 0.74 -20.49
N ASN A 14 33.52 1.31 -19.38
CA ASN A 14 33.42 0.61 -18.11
C ASN A 14 32.53 -0.62 -18.32
N ARG A 15 33.15 -1.81 -18.32
CA ARG A 15 32.48 -3.11 -18.54
C ARG A 15 31.71 -3.60 -17.31
N HIS A 16 31.58 -2.78 -16.28
CA HIS A 16 30.90 -3.10 -15.03
C HIS A 16 29.52 -2.45 -14.98
N ALA A 17 28.58 -3.13 -14.33
CA ALA A 17 27.26 -2.56 -14.06
C ALA A 17 27.42 -1.31 -13.19
N MET A 18 27.00 -0.16 -13.70
CA MET A 18 27.12 1.12 -13.02
C MET A 18 26.44 1.08 -11.65
N THR A 19 27.13 1.61 -10.63
CA THR A 19 26.56 1.78 -9.29
C THR A 19 25.41 2.79 -9.31
N ALA A 20 24.54 2.78 -8.30
CA ALA A 20 23.43 3.73 -8.22
C ALA A 20 23.90 5.20 -8.25
N ILE A 21 25.04 5.46 -7.60
CA ILE A 21 25.68 6.79 -7.54
C ILE A 21 26.24 7.18 -8.91
N GLU A 22 26.88 6.24 -9.62
CA GLU A 22 27.39 6.49 -10.97
C GLU A 22 26.27 6.82 -11.96
N LYS A 23 25.13 6.13 -11.89
CA LYS A 23 23.96 6.44 -12.74
C LYS A 23 23.42 7.85 -12.49
N GLN A 24 23.35 8.26 -11.22
CA GLN A 24 22.94 9.61 -10.84
C GLN A 24 23.94 10.65 -11.35
N ARG A 25 25.25 10.40 -11.16
CA ARG A 25 26.31 11.27 -11.66
C ARG A 25 26.22 11.45 -13.17
N MET A 26 26.06 10.37 -13.93
CA MET A 26 25.87 10.44 -15.39
C MET A 26 24.63 11.24 -15.81
N GLN A 27 23.51 11.11 -15.07
CA GLN A 27 22.31 11.91 -15.33
C GLN A 27 22.55 13.39 -15.02
N LEU A 28 23.24 13.72 -13.93
CA LEU A 28 23.61 15.09 -13.59
C LEU A 28 24.57 15.69 -14.61
N ASP A 29 25.62 14.97 -15.01
CA ASP A 29 26.57 15.42 -16.03
C ASP A 29 25.85 15.73 -17.36
N LYS A 30 24.85 14.91 -17.72
CA LYS A 30 24.00 15.15 -18.90
C LYS A 30 23.10 16.38 -18.76
N LEU A 31 22.54 16.63 -17.57
CA LEU A 31 21.64 17.76 -17.32
C LEU A 31 22.43 19.08 -17.20
N LEU A 32 23.61 19.04 -16.60
CA LEU A 32 24.50 20.19 -16.40
C LEU A 32 25.24 20.62 -17.67
N LYS A 33 25.26 19.78 -18.72
CA LYS A 33 25.83 20.14 -20.02
C LYS A 33 25.16 21.39 -20.61
N ASP A 34 23.84 21.51 -20.46
CA ASP A 34 23.03 22.64 -20.96
C ASP A 34 22.10 23.15 -19.85
N PRO A 35 22.57 24.00 -18.91
CA PRO A 35 21.79 24.41 -17.73
C PRO A 35 20.61 25.33 -18.06
N THR A 36 20.54 25.88 -19.27
CA THR A 36 19.42 26.72 -19.74
C THR A 36 18.20 25.89 -20.16
N LYS A 37 18.37 24.59 -20.40
CA LYS A 37 17.27 23.70 -20.80
C LYS A 37 16.51 23.24 -19.57
N ALA A 38 15.21 23.55 -19.52
CA ALA A 38 14.34 23.06 -18.45
C ALA A 38 14.37 21.53 -18.38
N ALA A 39 14.51 20.99 -17.17
CA ALA A 39 14.51 19.55 -16.95
C ALA A 39 13.13 18.95 -17.29
N TYR A 40 13.12 17.88 -18.08
CA TYR A 40 11.88 17.16 -18.40
C TYR A 40 11.46 16.29 -17.21
N VAL A 41 10.38 16.68 -16.53
CA VAL A 41 9.71 15.85 -15.53
C VAL A 41 8.52 15.17 -16.21
N PRO A 42 8.45 13.83 -16.25
CA PRO A 42 7.34 13.16 -16.87
C PRO A 42 6.03 13.45 -16.12
N PRO A 43 4.92 13.69 -16.82
CA PRO A 43 3.62 13.81 -16.18
C PRO A 43 3.22 12.48 -15.50
N PRO A 44 2.28 12.52 -14.54
CA PRO A 44 1.80 11.31 -13.88
C PRO A 44 1.24 10.31 -14.91
N PRO A 45 1.36 9.00 -14.64
CA PRO A 45 0.83 7.97 -15.54
C PRO A 45 -0.67 8.15 -15.70
N LYS A 46 -1.15 8.18 -16.94
CA LYS A 46 -2.57 8.27 -17.25
C LYS A 46 -3.25 6.93 -17.04
N GLU A 47 -4.48 6.97 -16.53
CA GLU A 47 -5.31 5.78 -16.42
C GLU A 47 -5.68 5.24 -17.81
N LYS A 48 -5.87 3.93 -17.89
CA LYS A 48 -6.23 3.27 -19.14
C LYS A 48 -7.69 3.61 -19.46
N THR A 49 -7.92 4.33 -20.55
CA THR A 49 -9.27 4.69 -21.02
C THR A 49 -9.54 4.07 -22.38
N ILE A 50 -10.74 3.57 -22.60
CA ILE A 50 -11.16 3.10 -23.93
C ILE A 50 -11.68 4.28 -24.74
N ARG A 51 -11.45 4.23 -26.06
CA ARG A 51 -11.97 5.24 -26.98
C ARG A 51 -13.50 5.23 -26.94
N PRO A 52 -14.15 6.41 -26.86
CA PRO A 52 -15.60 6.48 -26.84
C PRO A 52 -16.18 5.84 -28.11
N ALA A 53 -17.40 5.28 -27.97
CA ALA A 53 -18.14 4.78 -29.12
C ALA A 53 -18.41 5.94 -30.09
N ARG A 54 -18.38 5.65 -31.39
CA ARG A 54 -18.68 6.63 -32.42
C ARG A 54 -20.20 6.88 -32.44
N GLU A 55 -20.61 8.14 -32.43
CA GLU A 55 -22.03 8.53 -32.38
C GLU A 55 -22.83 8.08 -33.60
N MET A 56 -22.29 8.25 -34.81
CA MET A 56 -22.94 7.84 -36.05
C MET A 56 -22.05 6.90 -36.86
N MET A 57 -22.58 5.72 -37.17
CA MET A 57 -21.95 4.80 -38.11
C MET A 57 -22.44 5.14 -39.53
N LYS A 58 -21.50 5.45 -40.43
CA LYS A 58 -21.82 5.86 -41.81
C LYS A 58 -22.14 4.69 -42.74
N ASN A 59 -21.72 3.48 -42.38
CA ASN A 59 -21.78 2.30 -43.25
C ASN A 59 -22.66 1.20 -42.64
N VAL A 60 -23.90 1.54 -42.27
CA VAL A 60 -24.86 0.56 -41.75
C VAL A 60 -25.59 -0.07 -42.93
N GLN A 61 -25.36 -1.36 -43.15
CA GLN A 61 -26.09 -2.14 -44.15
C GLN A 61 -27.53 -2.41 -43.66
N GLY A 62 -28.50 -2.53 -44.57
CA GLY A 62 -29.91 -2.73 -44.20
C GLY A 62 -30.16 -3.98 -43.35
N SER A 63 -31.19 -3.94 -42.50
CA SER A 63 -31.44 -4.98 -41.48
C SER A 63 -31.71 -6.38 -42.04
N SER A 64 -32.22 -6.48 -43.28
CA SER A 64 -32.48 -7.74 -43.97
C SER A 64 -31.37 -8.18 -44.93
N ALA A 65 -30.30 -7.39 -45.03
CA ALA A 65 -29.21 -7.69 -45.95
C ALA A 65 -28.31 -8.78 -45.36
N GLY A 66 -27.80 -9.68 -46.21
CA GLY A 66 -26.98 -10.82 -45.79
C GLY A 66 -25.62 -10.42 -45.19
N ALA A 67 -24.99 -11.36 -44.48
CA ALA A 67 -23.67 -11.15 -43.89
C ALA A 67 -22.60 -10.92 -44.98
N GLY A 68 -21.98 -9.73 -44.97
CA GLY A 68 -20.85 -9.42 -45.84
C GLY A 68 -19.55 -10.07 -45.35
N SER A 69 -18.56 -10.17 -46.22
CA SER A 69 -17.24 -10.75 -45.91
C SER A 69 -16.45 -9.98 -44.83
N GLY A 70 -16.74 -8.69 -44.65
CA GLY A 70 -16.13 -7.85 -43.62
C GLY A 70 -16.80 -7.92 -42.24
N GLU A 71 -18.00 -8.51 -42.13
CA GLU A 71 -18.80 -8.47 -40.90
C GLU A 71 -18.11 -9.21 -39.74
N PHE A 72 -17.41 -10.30 -40.04
CA PHE A 72 -16.62 -11.04 -39.06
C PHE A 72 -15.57 -10.16 -38.37
N HIS A 73 -14.88 -9.31 -39.15
CA HIS A 73 -13.85 -8.43 -38.59
C HIS A 73 -14.45 -7.28 -37.78
N VAL A 74 -15.60 -6.77 -38.20
CA VAL A 74 -16.36 -5.77 -37.43
C VAL A 74 -16.75 -6.33 -36.07
N TYR A 75 -17.32 -7.54 -36.04
CA TYR A 75 -17.67 -8.24 -34.80
C TYR A 75 -16.45 -8.52 -33.91
N LYS A 76 -15.36 -9.02 -34.49
CA LYS A 76 -14.12 -9.30 -33.73
C LYS A 76 -13.58 -8.03 -33.06
N ALA A 77 -13.60 -6.90 -33.77
CA ALA A 77 -13.15 -5.62 -33.24
C ALA A 77 -14.11 -5.05 -32.18
N SER A 78 -15.42 -5.14 -32.39
CA SER A 78 -16.42 -4.67 -31.43
C SER A 78 -16.40 -5.50 -30.15
N ARG A 79 -16.32 -6.84 -30.26
CA ARG A 79 -16.21 -7.76 -29.13
C ARG A 79 -14.94 -7.53 -28.32
N ARG A 80 -13.79 -7.35 -28.98
CA ARG A 80 -12.54 -7.02 -28.28
C ARG A 80 -12.66 -5.71 -27.50
N ARG A 81 -13.22 -4.66 -28.13
CA ARG A 81 -13.45 -3.37 -27.46
C ARG A 81 -14.39 -3.51 -26.27
N GLU A 82 -15.43 -4.32 -26.38
CA GLU A 82 -16.39 -4.53 -25.31
C GLU A 82 -15.81 -5.31 -24.14
N TYR A 83 -15.00 -6.35 -24.39
CA TYR A 83 -14.28 -7.05 -23.33
C TYR A 83 -13.27 -6.17 -22.61
N GLU A 84 -12.53 -5.34 -23.35
CA GLU A 84 -11.67 -4.32 -22.73
C GLU A 84 -12.49 -3.38 -21.85
N ARG A 85 -13.70 -2.98 -22.29
CA ARG A 85 -14.59 -2.07 -21.54
C ARG A 85 -15.11 -2.68 -20.27
N LEU A 86 -15.62 -3.89 -20.34
CA LEU A 86 -16.09 -4.65 -19.17
C LEU A 86 -14.94 -4.88 -18.19
N LYS A 87 -13.75 -5.24 -18.69
CA LYS A 87 -12.57 -5.43 -17.85
C LYS A 87 -12.15 -4.15 -17.13
N LEU A 88 -12.12 -3.01 -17.82
CA LEU A 88 -11.80 -1.74 -17.16
C LEU A 88 -12.84 -1.37 -16.10
N LEU A 89 -14.13 -1.57 -16.38
CA LEU A 89 -15.21 -1.31 -15.43
C LEU A 89 -15.08 -2.19 -14.17
N GLU A 90 -14.78 -3.48 -14.35
CA GLU A 90 -14.55 -4.41 -13.26
C GLU A 90 -13.32 -4.01 -12.43
N GLU A 91 -12.20 -3.68 -13.09
CA GLU A 91 -10.99 -3.18 -12.44
C GLU A 91 -11.22 -1.88 -11.66
N THR A 92 -12.03 -0.95 -12.17
CA THR A 92 -12.35 0.31 -11.46
C THR A 92 -13.21 0.04 -10.24
N VAL A 93 -14.25 -0.79 -10.38
CA VAL A 93 -15.12 -1.16 -9.25
C VAL A 93 -14.31 -1.86 -8.16
N GLN A 94 -13.44 -2.79 -8.54
CA GLN A 94 -12.58 -3.48 -7.58
C GLN A 94 -11.68 -2.49 -6.83
N LYS A 95 -10.99 -1.59 -7.53
CA LYS A 95 -10.14 -0.56 -6.91
C LYS A 95 -10.92 0.35 -5.97
N GLU A 96 -12.08 0.85 -6.39
CA GLU A 96 -12.92 1.71 -5.54
C GLU A 96 -13.36 0.99 -4.26
N THR A 97 -13.74 -0.29 -4.37
CA THR A 97 -14.11 -1.08 -3.18
C THR A 97 -12.94 -1.31 -2.25
N ASP A 98 -11.75 -1.59 -2.79
CA ASP A 98 -10.53 -1.80 -2.01
C ASP A 98 -10.07 -0.51 -1.33
N GLU A 99 -10.13 0.62 -2.02
CA GLU A 99 -9.81 1.95 -1.50
C GLU A 99 -10.78 2.36 -0.38
N ALA A 100 -12.09 2.18 -0.58
CA ALA A 100 -13.09 2.48 0.44
C ALA A 100 -12.91 1.60 1.69
N ASN A 101 -12.61 0.31 1.50
CA ASN A 101 -12.32 -0.61 2.61
C ASN A 101 -11.03 -0.22 3.35
N PHE A 102 -9.99 0.18 2.61
CA PHE A 102 -8.74 0.65 3.17
C PHE A 102 -8.92 1.95 3.96
N GLU A 103 -9.63 2.93 3.41
CA GLU A 103 -9.89 4.20 4.08
C GLU A 103 -10.70 4.01 5.36
N ARG A 104 -11.72 3.14 5.34
CA ARG A 104 -12.47 2.77 6.55
C ARG A 104 -11.54 2.21 7.63
N ARG A 105 -10.72 1.20 7.29
CA ARG A 105 -9.77 0.57 8.22
C ARG A 105 -8.75 1.57 8.76
N ARG A 106 -8.25 2.45 7.89
CA ARG A 106 -7.31 3.52 8.26
C ARG A 106 -7.95 4.49 9.25
N ARG A 107 -9.16 4.97 8.98
CA ARG A 107 -9.89 5.89 9.86
C ARG A 107 -10.19 5.28 11.23
N GLU A 108 -10.56 4.01 11.27
CA GLU A 108 -10.76 3.27 12.53
C GLU A 108 -9.46 3.18 13.34
N ALA A 109 -8.35 2.81 12.70
CA ALA A 109 -7.04 2.75 13.35
C ALA A 109 -6.59 4.12 13.87
N GLU A 110 -6.75 5.17 13.07
CA GLU A 110 -6.47 6.55 13.46
C GLU A 110 -7.36 7.00 14.64
N ALA A 111 -8.65 6.68 14.63
CA ALA A 111 -9.56 7.00 15.73
C ALA A 111 -9.17 6.30 17.05
N VAL A 112 -8.82 5.00 16.98
CA VAL A 112 -8.39 4.23 18.15
C VAL A 112 -7.09 4.78 18.73
N THR A 113 -6.12 5.09 17.88
CA THR A 113 -4.82 5.65 18.32
C THR A 113 -4.98 7.08 18.86
N ALA A 114 -5.83 7.90 18.23
CA ALA A 114 -6.17 9.23 18.70
C ALA A 114 -6.88 9.19 20.06
N ALA A 115 -7.84 8.29 20.27
CA ALA A 115 -8.54 8.14 21.55
C ALA A 115 -7.58 7.72 22.68
N LYS A 116 -6.68 6.77 22.42
CA LYS A 116 -5.64 6.37 23.39
C LYS A 116 -4.69 7.53 23.70
N THR A 117 -4.27 8.27 22.68
CA THR A 117 -3.37 9.42 22.82
C THR A 117 -4.04 10.57 23.57
N ALA A 118 -5.30 10.88 23.27
CA ALA A 118 -6.08 11.92 23.94
C ALA A 118 -6.30 11.59 25.42
N LYS A 119 -6.66 10.34 25.75
CA LYS A 119 -6.80 9.89 27.14
C LYS A 119 -5.49 10.05 27.92
N ASN A 120 -4.36 9.69 27.32
CA ASN A 120 -3.04 9.83 27.94
C ASN A 120 -2.61 11.30 28.07
N ARG A 121 -2.92 12.13 27.07
CA ARG A 121 -2.66 13.57 27.09
C ARG A 121 -3.47 14.27 28.19
N ALA A 122 -4.76 13.95 28.32
CA ALA A 122 -5.62 14.48 29.37
C ALA A 122 -5.12 14.12 30.78
N LYS A 123 -4.68 12.85 30.99
CA LYS A 123 -4.04 12.43 32.25
C LYS A 123 -2.78 13.24 32.58
N ARG A 124 -1.93 13.52 31.59
CA ARG A 124 -0.71 14.32 31.77
C ARG A 124 -1.04 15.80 32.04
N GLN A 125 -2.02 16.37 31.36
CA GLN A 125 -2.48 17.75 31.58
C GLN A 125 -3.04 17.93 33.00
N LYS A 126 -3.92 17.03 33.45
CA LYS A 126 -4.45 17.05 34.82
C LYS A 126 -3.33 16.96 35.88
N LYS A 127 -2.29 16.13 35.64
CA LYS A 127 -1.12 16.06 36.53
C LYS A 127 -0.31 17.37 36.53
N LYS A 128 -0.11 17.97 35.36
CA LYS A 128 0.60 19.25 35.20
C LYS A 128 -0.14 20.42 35.85
N GLU A 129 -1.46 20.43 35.77
CA GLU A 129 -2.29 21.44 36.44
C GLU A 129 -2.21 21.29 37.96
N ARG A 130 -2.34 20.07 38.49
CA ARG A 130 -2.15 19.80 39.94
C ARG A 130 -0.75 20.20 40.42
N SER A 131 0.30 19.90 39.66
CA SER A 131 1.65 20.29 40.07
C SER A 131 1.86 21.81 40.02
N LYS A 132 1.18 22.54 39.13
CA LYS A 132 1.22 24.01 39.09
C LYS A 132 0.48 24.63 40.28
N THR A 133 -0.67 24.10 40.69
CA THR A 133 -1.43 24.61 41.84
C THR A 133 -0.74 24.28 43.17
N HIS A 134 -0.07 23.12 43.28
CA HIS A 134 0.67 22.74 44.49
C HIS A 134 2.13 23.21 44.51
N GLY A 135 2.65 23.71 43.38
CA GLY A 135 4.04 24.20 43.23
C GLY A 135 4.18 25.71 43.21
N ALA A 136 3.12 26.48 43.47
CA ALA A 136 3.26 27.90 43.79
C ALA A 136 4.02 28.02 45.12
N PRO A 137 5.09 28.85 45.20
CA PRO A 137 5.87 28.98 46.43
C PRO A 137 4.97 29.55 47.52
N ARG A 138 4.55 28.70 48.45
CA ARG A 138 3.96 29.16 49.71
C ARG A 138 5.08 29.84 50.49
N THR A 139 5.05 31.16 50.51
CA THR A 139 5.54 31.94 51.64
C THR A 139 4.79 31.48 52.89
N GLU A 140 5.57 30.84 53.77
CA GLU A 140 5.40 30.50 55.19
C GLU A 140 4.00 30.47 55.83
N SER A 141 3.65 29.32 56.42
CA SER A 141 3.04 29.18 57.77
C SER A 141 2.83 27.69 58.12
N PRO A 142 3.23 27.19 59.31
CA PRO A 142 3.05 25.80 59.72
C PRO A 142 1.79 25.63 60.61
N GLY A 143 1.04 24.54 60.44
CA GLY A 143 -0.05 24.22 61.38
C GLY A 143 -1.01 23.10 60.98
N LYS A 144 -0.72 21.90 61.48
CA LYS A 144 -1.63 20.91 62.11
C LYS A 144 -2.83 20.29 61.33
N GLY A 145 -2.69 18.99 61.04
CA GLY A 145 -3.60 17.91 61.51
C GLY A 145 -4.83 17.52 60.69
N GLY A 146 -4.92 16.22 60.33
CA GLY A 146 -6.16 15.56 59.89
C GLY A 146 -5.92 14.26 59.11
N ASP A 147 -6.08 13.12 59.78
CA ASP A 147 -5.94 11.73 59.35
C ASP A 147 -7.20 11.22 58.62
N ASP A 148 -7.06 10.41 57.55
CA ASP A 148 -8.04 9.36 57.14
C ASP A 148 -7.46 8.42 56.05
N VAL A 149 -6.87 7.32 56.53
CA VAL A 149 -6.93 5.91 56.07
C VAL A 149 -7.27 5.59 54.59
N ALA A 150 -6.31 5.02 53.85
CA ALA A 150 -6.48 3.77 53.07
C ALA A 150 -5.20 3.34 52.31
N ASN A 151 -4.52 2.33 52.87
CA ASN A 151 -3.65 1.34 52.19
C ASN A 151 -2.43 1.84 51.41
N ASP A 152 -1.34 2.11 52.15
CA ASP A 152 0.02 2.14 51.61
C ASP A 152 0.56 0.69 51.52
N VAL A 153 0.48 0.09 50.32
CA VAL A 153 1.23 -1.13 50.00
C VAL A 153 2.45 -0.70 49.19
N PRO A 154 3.70 -0.96 49.65
CA PRO A 154 4.89 -0.48 48.98
C PRO A 154 5.01 -1.08 47.58
N ILE A 155 5.13 -0.22 46.56
CA ILE A 155 5.30 -0.54 45.14
C ILE A 155 6.71 -1.11 44.88
N LYS A 156 7.04 -2.22 45.54
CA LYS A 156 8.23 -3.05 45.28
C LYS A 156 7.85 -4.53 45.08
N LYS A 157 6.67 -4.79 44.51
CA LYS A 157 6.30 -6.12 44.03
C LYS A 157 5.81 -6.03 42.58
N ARG A 158 6.66 -6.55 41.70
CA ARG A 158 6.30 -7.40 40.54
C ARG A 158 5.70 -6.71 39.31
N ARG A 159 6.57 -6.38 38.36
CA ARG A 159 6.26 -6.59 36.93
C ARG A 159 6.92 -7.88 36.46
N LEU A 160 6.38 -8.99 36.95
CA LEU A 160 6.72 -10.34 36.50
C LEU A 160 5.63 -10.77 35.53
N VAL A 161 5.88 -10.68 34.23
CA VAL A 161 5.11 -11.40 33.22
C VAL A 161 5.90 -12.68 32.93
N ASN A 162 5.31 -13.84 33.24
CA ASN A 162 5.83 -15.18 32.96
C ASN A 162 7.14 -15.62 33.66
N GLY A 163 7.42 -15.14 34.87
CA GLY A 163 8.46 -15.75 35.71
C GLY A 163 9.91 -15.45 35.31
N LYS A 164 10.15 -14.61 34.31
CA LYS A 164 11.51 -14.14 33.94
C LYS A 164 11.60 -12.63 34.13
N GLU A 165 12.61 -12.17 34.86
CA GLU A 165 12.86 -10.74 35.08
C GLU A 165 13.25 -10.06 33.76
N LEU A 166 12.45 -9.07 33.33
CA LEU A 166 12.80 -8.19 32.22
C LEU A 166 13.82 -7.15 32.70
N VAL A 167 15.10 -7.51 32.67
CA VAL A 167 16.21 -6.58 32.84
C VAL A 167 16.39 -5.81 31.53
N PHE A 168 16.07 -4.51 31.54
CA PHE A 168 16.31 -3.63 30.40
C PHE A 168 17.83 -3.45 30.20
N ARG A 169 18.41 -4.10 29.19
CA ARG A 169 19.80 -3.86 28.75
C ARG A 169 19.86 -2.53 27.99
N LYS A 170 20.78 -1.66 28.41
CA LYS A 170 21.12 -0.40 27.74
C LYS A 170 21.88 -0.71 26.43
N PRO A 171 21.64 -0.01 25.31
CA PRO A 171 22.32 -0.31 24.05
C PRO A 171 23.83 -0.02 24.18
N GLY A 172 24.68 -1.01 23.89
CA GLY A 172 26.15 -0.85 23.83
C GLY A 172 26.99 -1.69 24.78
N LYS A 173 26.58 -2.92 25.15
CA LYS A 173 27.47 -3.85 25.89
C LYS A 173 27.50 -5.21 25.21
N ASP A 174 28.52 -5.38 24.38
CA ASP A 174 28.91 -6.60 23.68
C ASP A 174 29.24 -7.73 24.66
N SER A 175 28.90 -8.96 24.29
CA SER A 175 29.59 -10.18 24.69
C SER A 175 29.18 -11.28 23.73
N ASP A 176 30.16 -11.72 22.95
CA ASP A 176 30.21 -13.04 22.32
C ASP A 176 29.87 -14.15 23.33
N GLU A 177 29.20 -15.18 22.80
CA GLU A 177 29.30 -16.62 23.11
C GLU A 177 27.93 -17.32 22.94
N ASP A 178 27.86 -18.07 21.84
CA ASP A 178 27.16 -19.33 21.58
C ASP A 178 25.68 -19.52 21.99
N SER A 179 24.84 -19.70 20.95
CA SER A 179 24.01 -20.91 20.84
C SER A 179 23.38 -20.95 19.44
N ASP A 180 23.89 -21.83 18.59
CA ASP A 180 23.18 -22.33 17.42
C ASP A 180 21.85 -22.97 17.89
N ASP A 181 20.72 -22.31 17.63
CA ASP A 181 19.38 -22.89 17.76
C ASP A 181 18.56 -22.47 16.53
N THR A 182 18.91 -23.05 15.39
CA THR A 182 18.06 -23.04 14.20
C THR A 182 16.87 -23.97 14.44
N GLY A 183 15.75 -23.38 14.90
CA GLY A 183 14.45 -24.04 14.98
C GLY A 183 13.88 -24.40 13.58
N PRO A 184 13.04 -25.45 13.49
CA PRO A 184 12.83 -26.22 12.26
C PRO A 184 11.95 -25.50 11.23
N VAL A 185 12.36 -25.60 9.97
CA VAL A 185 11.59 -25.22 8.78
C VAL A 185 10.49 -26.26 8.55
N PRO A 186 9.21 -25.90 8.37
CA PRO A 186 8.18 -26.85 7.99
C PRO A 186 8.39 -27.28 6.53
N GLU A 187 8.67 -28.57 6.38
CA GLU A 187 8.75 -29.34 5.15
C GLU A 187 7.42 -29.27 4.37
N ARG A 188 7.46 -28.80 3.11
CA ARG A 188 6.33 -28.90 2.19
C ARG A 188 6.60 -30.04 1.22
N GLU A 189 5.95 -31.17 1.49
CA GLU A 189 5.79 -32.28 0.55
C GLU A 189 5.04 -31.82 -0.72
N PRO A 190 5.45 -32.26 -1.93
CA PRO A 190 4.73 -31.98 -3.16
C PRO A 190 3.52 -32.92 -3.29
N GLN A 191 2.31 -32.38 -3.18
CA GLN A 191 1.10 -33.12 -3.55
C GLN A 191 0.88 -33.04 -5.06
N ASP A 192 1.14 -34.17 -5.70
CA ASP A 192 0.72 -34.52 -7.04
C ASP A 192 -0.81 -34.63 -7.06
N VAL A 193 -1.48 -33.71 -7.77
CA VAL A 193 -2.93 -33.78 -8.03
C VAL A 193 -3.13 -33.99 -9.52
N SER A 194 -3.22 -35.28 -9.85
CA SER A 194 -3.71 -35.83 -11.10
C SER A 194 -5.04 -35.18 -11.51
N GLN A 195 -5.08 -34.84 -12.80
CA GLN A 195 -6.25 -34.40 -13.56
C GLN A 195 -7.33 -35.47 -13.52
N ASP A 196 -8.56 -35.09 -13.17
CA ASP A 196 -9.81 -35.65 -13.73
C ASP A 196 -10.99 -34.81 -13.22
N VAL A 197 -11.46 -33.87 -14.04
CA VAL A 197 -12.68 -33.11 -13.79
C VAL A 197 -13.70 -33.51 -14.86
N PRO A 198 -14.87 -34.09 -14.51
CA PRO A 198 -15.90 -34.35 -15.50
C PRO A 198 -16.51 -33.04 -15.97
N LEU A 199 -16.61 -32.89 -17.30
CA LEU A 199 -17.18 -31.75 -18.00
C LEU A 199 -18.69 -31.63 -17.68
N SER A 200 -19.07 -30.87 -16.65
CA SER A 200 -20.48 -30.47 -16.45
C SER A 200 -20.74 -29.16 -17.18
N LEU A 201 -21.59 -29.24 -18.22
CA LEU A 201 -22.10 -28.08 -18.94
C LEU A 201 -22.91 -27.19 -17.98
N PRO A 202 -22.83 -25.85 -18.09
CA PRO A 202 -23.65 -24.97 -17.26
C PRO A 202 -25.14 -25.15 -17.61
N GLN A 203 -25.93 -25.54 -16.61
CA GLN A 203 -27.39 -25.53 -16.71
C GLN A 203 -27.86 -24.07 -16.86
N VAL A 204 -28.58 -23.80 -17.94
CA VAL A 204 -29.25 -22.52 -18.18
C VAL A 204 -30.39 -22.40 -17.19
N LEU A 205 -30.24 -21.51 -16.21
CA LEU A 205 -31.35 -21.14 -15.32
C LEU A 205 -32.34 -20.29 -16.11
N ASP A 206 -33.54 -20.82 -16.33
CA ASP A 206 -34.66 -20.09 -16.93
C ASP A 206 -34.95 -18.82 -16.12
N GLY A 207 -34.97 -17.67 -16.80
CA GLY A 207 -35.24 -16.37 -16.20
C GLY A 207 -36.71 -16.20 -15.76
N PRO A 208 -37.01 -15.18 -14.94
CA PRO A 208 -38.36 -14.97 -14.40
C PRO A 208 -39.37 -14.64 -15.51
N LYS A 209 -40.39 -15.49 -15.64
CA LYS A 209 -41.52 -15.33 -16.55
C LYS A 209 -42.49 -14.27 -16.00
N ILE A 210 -42.59 -13.13 -16.67
CA ILE A 210 -43.53 -12.06 -16.34
C ILE A 210 -44.87 -12.39 -17.03
N THR A 211 -45.91 -12.65 -16.23
CA THR A 211 -47.28 -12.79 -16.71
C THR A 211 -47.96 -11.42 -16.62
N ILE A 212 -48.38 -10.88 -17.75
CA ILE A 212 -49.16 -9.64 -17.82
C ILE A 212 -50.63 -10.05 -17.76
N HIS A 213 -51.35 -9.58 -16.75
CA HIS A 213 -52.81 -9.68 -16.68
C HIS A 213 -53.38 -8.41 -17.31
N GLU A 214 -54.11 -8.57 -18.42
CA GLU A 214 -54.95 -7.51 -18.99
C GLU A 214 -56.26 -7.52 -18.21
N ASP A 215 -56.52 -6.44 -17.45
CA ASP A 215 -57.82 -6.19 -16.83
C ASP A 215 -58.73 -5.51 -17.88
N ASP A 216 -59.89 -6.13 -18.15
CA ASP A 216 -61.00 -5.62 -18.98
C ASP A 216 -61.66 -4.37 -18.39
#